data_AF-A0A850LJ09-F1
#
_entry.id   AF-A0A850LJ09-F1
#
_cell.length_a   1.000
_cell.length_b   1.000
_cell.length_c   1.000
_cell.angle_alpha   90.00
_cell.angle_beta   90.00
_cell.angle_gamma   90.00
#
_symmetry.space_group_name_H-M   'P 1'
#
loop_
_entity.id
_entity.type
_entity.pdbx_description
1 polymer ?
#
loop_
_entity_poly.entity_id
_entity_poly.type
_entity_poly.pdbx_seq_one_letter_code
_entity_poly.pdbx_strand_id
1 'polypeptide(L)'
;MVATVKLRHVDRTDSGGWRYRRRVPTPLVEVTGKAWFRHYFEAKTEVALVGEYPKAEAAFAKLVKEAKARLSAVETRSPREAWFAARV
;
A
#
# COMPACT_ATOMS: atom_id res chain seq x y z
N MET A 1 -9.66 -8.64 31.96
CA MET A 1 -9.83 -7.54 30.98
C MET A 1 -9.20 -7.99 29.67
N VAL A 2 -9.97 -8.22 28.61
CA VAL A 2 -9.42 -8.46 27.27
C VAL A 2 -9.20 -7.10 26.64
N ALA A 3 -7.95 -6.66 26.53
CA ALA A 3 -7.61 -5.47 25.77
C ALA A 3 -7.88 -5.77 24.29
N THR A 4 -9.04 -5.36 23.78
CA THR A 4 -9.35 -5.46 22.35
C THR A 4 -8.40 -4.51 21.63
N VAL A 5 -7.34 -5.06 21.01
CA VAL A 5 -6.34 -4.24 20.32
C VAL A 5 -6.99 -3.70 19.05
N LYS A 6 -7.43 -2.43 19.10
CA LYS A 6 -8.06 -1.75 17.96
C LYS A 6 -6.99 -1.36 16.94
N LEU A 7 -6.61 -2.32 16.08
CA LEU A 7 -5.66 -2.11 15.00
C LEU A 7 -6.31 -1.29 13.88
N ARG A 8 -5.60 -0.27 13.39
CA ARG A 8 -6.14 0.64 12.37
C ARG A 8 -6.20 -0.06 11.02
N HIS A 9 -7.26 0.20 10.25
CA HIS A 9 -7.39 -0.30 8.88
C HIS A 9 -7.41 -1.84 8.78
N VAL A 10 -7.66 -2.54 9.88
CA VAL A 10 -7.86 -4.00 9.89
C VAL A 10 -9.36 -4.27 10.02
N ASP A 11 -9.89 -5.02 9.06
CA ASP A 11 -11.26 -5.52 9.06
C ASP A 11 -11.26 -7.04 9.17
N ARG A 12 -12.33 -7.60 9.74
CA ARG A 12 -12.58 -9.05 9.69
C ARG A 12 -13.23 -9.42 8.35
N THR A 13 -12.85 -10.55 7.79
CA THR A 13 -13.45 -11.07 6.55
C THR A 13 -14.64 -11.97 6.87
N ASP A 14 -15.54 -12.16 5.91
CA ASP A 14 -16.70 -13.06 6.06
C ASP A 14 -16.26 -14.52 6.29
N SER A 15 -15.07 -14.88 5.81
CA SER A 15 -14.40 -16.16 6.07
C SER A 15 -13.78 -16.29 7.47
N GLY A 16 -13.92 -15.28 8.34
CA GLY A 16 -13.42 -15.28 9.71
C GLY A 16 -11.95 -14.89 9.86
N GLY A 17 -11.25 -14.56 8.77
CA GLY A 17 -9.87 -14.07 8.77
C GLY A 17 -9.77 -12.56 8.99
N TRP A 18 -8.54 -12.04 8.96
CA TRP A 18 -8.25 -10.61 9.11
C TRP A 18 -7.66 -10.04 7.83
N ARG A 19 -8.02 -8.81 7.51
CA ARG A 19 -7.50 -8.09 6.33
C ARG A 19 -7.15 -6.66 6.67
N TYR A 20 -5.93 -6.25 6.34
CA TYR A 20 -5.56 -4.85 6.27
C TYR A 20 -6.07 -4.25 4.96
N ARG A 21 -6.90 -3.21 5.06
CA ARG A 21 -7.46 -2.49 3.91
C ARG A 21 -7.22 -0.99 4.07
N ARG A 22 -6.39 -0.43 3.19
CA ARG A 22 -6.11 1.02 3.16
C ARG A 22 -6.31 1.58 1.76
N ARG A 23 -6.81 2.81 1.69
CA ARG A 23 -6.96 3.54 0.42
C ARG A 23 -5.59 4.02 -0.05
N VAL A 24 -5.30 3.81 -1.33
CA VAL A 24 -4.11 4.37 -1.98
C VAL A 24 -4.38 5.86 -2.27
N PRO A 25 -3.44 6.78 -1.98
CA PRO A 25 -3.59 8.20 -2.31
C PRO A 25 -3.88 8.41 -3.81
N THR A 26 -4.82 9.30 -4.14
CA THR A 26 -5.27 9.59 -5.52
C THR A 26 -4.14 9.70 -6.56
N PRO A 27 -3.06 10.49 -6.36
CA PRO A 27 -2.00 10.63 -7.37
C PRO A 27 -1.22 9.32 -7.60
N LEU A 28 -1.28 8.38 -6.65
CA LEU A 28 -0.63 7.09 -6.79
C LEU A 28 -1.55 6.05 -7.43
N VAL A 29 -2.87 6.27 -7.45
CA VAL A 29 -3.83 5.37 -8.10
C VAL A 29 -3.59 5.31 -9.60
N GLU A 30 -3.28 6.44 -10.22
CA GLU A 30 -2.94 6.52 -11.65
C GLU A 30 -1.67 5.71 -11.97
N VAL A 31 -0.70 5.70 -11.05
CA VAL A 31 0.58 5.01 -11.23
C VAL A 31 0.52 3.51 -10.89
N THR A 32 -0.26 3.14 -9.87
CA THR A 32 -0.36 1.73 -9.42
C THR A 32 -1.54 0.97 -10.02
N GLY A 33 -2.49 1.66 -10.67
CA GLY A 33 -3.72 1.06 -11.20
C GLY A 33 -4.63 0.48 -10.12
N LYS A 34 -4.36 0.75 -8.83
CA LYS A 34 -5.04 0.16 -7.69
C LYS A 34 -5.48 1.26 -6.73
N ALA A 35 -6.79 1.41 -6.55
CA ALA A 35 -7.36 2.37 -5.59
C ALA A 35 -7.26 1.89 -4.12
N TRP A 36 -7.11 0.59 -3.91
CA TRP A 36 -7.12 -0.04 -2.59
C TRP A 36 -5.95 -1.01 -2.44
N PHE A 37 -5.26 -0.90 -1.31
CA PHE A 37 -4.32 -1.90 -0.85
C PHE A 37 -5.05 -2.87 0.07
N ARG A 38 -4.96 -4.16 -0.23
CA ARG A 38 -5.54 -5.25 0.56
C ARG A 38 -4.44 -6.25 0.88
N HIS A 39 -4.25 -6.53 2.16
CA HIS A 39 -3.32 -7.54 2.64
C HIS A 39 -4.06 -8.46 3.61
N TYR A 40 -4.08 -9.76 3.32
CA TYR A 40 -4.72 -10.76 4.18
C TYR A 40 -3.69 -11.27 5.17
N PHE A 41 -4.07 -11.34 6.44
CA PHE A 41 -3.23 -11.91 7.49
C PHE A 41 -3.49 -13.40 7.61
N GLU A 42 -2.45 -14.15 8.00
CA GLU A 42 -2.58 -15.58 8.32
C GLU A 42 -2.99 -15.80 9.78
N ALA A 43 -2.73 -14.80 10.64
CA ALA A 43 -3.14 -14.78 12.03
C ALA A 43 -4.64 -15.11 12.19
N LYS A 44 -4.95 -16.08 13.05
CA LYS A 44 -6.33 -16.42 13.45
C LYS A 44 -6.76 -15.77 14.76
N THR A 45 -5.80 -15.27 15.55
CA THR A 45 -6.02 -14.65 16.85
C THR A 45 -5.56 -13.19 16.85
N GLU A 46 -6.18 -12.35 17.69
CA GLU A 46 -5.83 -10.93 17.81
C GLU A 46 -4.38 -10.72 18.26
N VAL A 47 -3.85 -11.60 19.11
CA VAL A 47 -2.46 -11.52 19.60
C VAL A 47 -1.46 -11.74 18.46
N ALA A 48 -1.70 -12.73 17.58
CA ALA A 48 -0.84 -12.97 16.42
C ALA A 48 -0.91 -11.81 15.41
N LEU A 49 -2.09 -11.20 15.27
CA LEU A 49 -2.31 -10.06 14.39
C LEU A 49 -1.46 -8.83 14.79
N VAL A 50 -1.25 -8.59 16.09
CA VAL A 50 -0.37 -7.51 16.58
C VAL A 50 1.07 -7.68 16.10
N GLY A 51 1.56 -8.92 15.98
CA GLY A 51 2.90 -9.21 15.46
C GLY A 51 3.02 -9.06 13.94
N GLU A 52 1.95 -9.36 13.19
CA GLU A 52 1.94 -9.23 11.72
C GLU A 52 1.60 -7.81 11.24
N TYR A 53 0.88 -7.02 12.05
CA TYR A 53 0.46 -5.68 11.70
C TYR A 53 1.60 -4.76 11.22
N PRO A 54 2.78 -4.70 11.88
CA PRO A 54 3.91 -3.90 11.40
C PRO A 54 4.39 -4.30 10.02
N LYS A 55 4.29 -5.59 9.65
CA LYS A 55 4.67 -6.07 8.31
C LYS A 55 3.71 -5.56 7.24
N ALA A 56 2.41 -5.51 7.54
CA ALA A 56 1.41 -4.97 6.63
C ALA A 56 1.57 -3.45 6.43
N GLU A 57 1.82 -2.70 7.51
CA GLU A 57 2.15 -1.27 7.45
C GLU A 57 3.42 -1.02 6.63
N ALA A 58 4.49 -1.80 6.86
CA ALA A 58 5.73 -1.69 6.10
C ALA A 58 5.54 -2.01 4.61
N ALA A 59 4.74 -3.03 4.29
CA ALA A 59 4.40 -3.37 2.90
C ALA A 59 3.64 -2.22 2.20
N PHE A 60 2.68 -1.60 2.91
CA PHE A 60 1.98 -0.43 2.38
C PHE A 60 2.93 0.76 2.19
N ALA A 61 3.78 1.06 3.18
CA ALA A 61 4.75 2.15 3.10
C ALA A 61 5.72 1.96 1.93
N LYS A 62 6.18 0.72 1.69
CA LYS A 62 7.02 0.36 0.55
C LYS A 62 6.31 0.61 -0.77
N LEU A 63 5.06 0.15 -0.92
CA LEU A 63 4.26 0.38 -2.12
C LEU A 63 4.08 1.88 -2.39
N VAL A 64 3.78 2.67 -1.36
CA VAL A 64 3.65 4.13 -1.50
C VAL A 64 4.96 4.77 -1.90
N LYS A 65 6.09 4.35 -1.32
CA LYS A 65 7.42 4.86 -1.68
C LYS A 65 7.77 4.56 -3.13
N GLU A 66 7.55 3.33 -3.58
CA GLU A 66 7.81 2.92 -4.97
C GLU A 66 6.90 3.64 -5.96
N ALA A 67 5.61 3.79 -5.63
CA ALA A 67 4.66 4.52 -6.45
C ALA A 67 5.03 6.01 -6.57
N LYS A 68 5.44 6.64 -5.46
CA LYS A 68 5.94 8.03 -5.47
C LYS A 68 7.21 8.18 -6.31
N ALA A 69 8.15 7.24 -6.19
CA ALA A 69 9.38 7.26 -6.98
C ALA A 69 9.08 7.14 -8.48
N ARG A 70 8.13 6.28 -8.87
CA ARG A 70 7.66 6.17 -10.26
C ARG A 70 6.98 7.45 -10.75
N LEU A 71 6.11 8.05 -9.94
CA LEU A 71 5.44 9.31 -10.28
C LEU A 71 6.48 10.41 -10.53
N SER A 72 7.45 10.56 -9.62
CA SER A 72 8.53 11.55 -9.77
C SER A 72 9.42 11.25 -10.97
N ALA A 73 9.73 9.98 -11.28
CA ALA A 73 10.49 9.63 -12.47
C ALA A 73 9.75 9.92 -13.79
N VAL A 74 8.41 9.84 -13.78
CA VAL A 74 7.57 10.24 -14.91
C VAL A 74 7.56 11.76 -15.06
N GLU A 75 7.45 12.53 -13.96
CA GLU A 75 7.52 14.00 -13.99
C GLU A 75 8.91 14.53 -14.39
N THR A 76 10.00 13.86 -13.99
CA THR A 76 11.36 14.29 -14.34
C THR A 76 11.67 14.11 -15.83
N ARG A 77 10.97 13.22 -16.55
CA ARG A 77 10.99 13.21 -18.03
C ARG A 77 10.19 14.38 -18.57
N SER A 78 10.76 15.57 -18.43
CA SER A 78 10.31 16.77 -19.14
C SER A 78 10.14 16.42 -20.63
N PRO A 79 9.06 16.83 -21.30
CA PRO A 79 8.87 16.64 -22.74
C PRO A 79 10.08 17.06 -23.57
N ARG A 80 10.87 18.02 -23.04
CA ARG A 80 12.11 18.49 -23.63
C ARG A 80 13.21 17.41 -23.68
N GLU A 81 13.42 16.67 -22.60
CA GLU A 81 14.43 15.59 -22.55
C GLU A 81 14.05 14.40 -23.43
N ALA A 82 12.75 14.05 -23.45
CA ALA A 82 12.21 13.02 -24.34
C ALA A 82 12.37 13.39 -25.83
N TRP A 83 12.20 14.67 -26.18
CA TRP A 83 12.42 15.16 -27.55
C TRP A 83 13.90 15.13 -27.97
N PHE A 84 14.82 15.48 -27.06
CA PHE A 84 16.26 15.37 -27.34
C PHE A 84 16.73 13.93 -27.50
N ALA A 85 16.19 12.98 -26.73
CA ALA A 85 16.55 11.56 -26.83
C ALA A 85 16.02 10.87 -28.10
N ALA A 86 14.90 11.34 -28.65
CA ALA A 86 14.31 10.76 -29.87
C ALA A 86 14.94 11.28 -31.19
N ARG A 87 15.88 12.22 -31.10
CA ARG A 87 16.49 12.90 -32.26
C ARG A 87 17.93 12.44 -32.56
N VAL A 88 18.38 11.37 -31.92
CA VAL A 88 19.65 10.67 -32.19
C VAL A 88 19.41 9.47 -33.08
#